data_AF-A0A2E5G175-F1
#
_entry.id   AF-A0A2E5G175-F1
#
_cell.length_a   1.000
_cell.length_b   1.000
_cell.length_c   1.000
_cell.angle_alpha   90.00
_cell.angle_beta   90.00
_cell.angle_gamma   90.00
#
_symmetry.space_group_name_H-M   'P 1'
#
loop_
_entity.id
_entity.type
_entity.pdbx_description
1 polymer ?
#
loop_
_entity_poly.entity_id
_entity_poly.type
_entity_poly.pdbx_seq_one_letter_code
_entity_poly.pdbx_strand_id
1 'polypeptide(L)'
;MATVTKLTGQKDLIIVLRRMTNKALRDMREDTQETDFTDNESAFHFSHREIAKELNGCPKNAAETILDSDLDYSHRGSETMVWLPDLTERLEAFAQQ
;
A
#
# COMPACT_ATOMS: atom_id res chain seq x y z
N MET A 1 15.31 9.11 18.46
CA MET A 1 14.97 9.93 17.28
C MET A 1 14.45 8.98 16.21
N ALA A 2 13.19 9.12 15.80
CA ALA A 2 12.64 8.29 14.73
C ALA A 2 13.32 8.71 13.42
N THR A 3 14.13 7.84 12.85
CA THR A 3 14.76 8.06 11.54
C THR A 3 13.65 8.20 10.51
N VAL A 4 13.45 9.40 9.97
CA VAL A 4 12.54 9.63 8.84
C VAL A 4 13.06 8.78 7.70
N THR A 5 12.40 7.65 7.46
CA THR A 5 12.81 6.72 6.40
C THR A 5 12.31 7.33 5.10
N LYS A 6 13.20 8.06 4.43
CA LYS A 6 12.91 8.61 3.12
C LYS A 6 12.66 7.44 2.17
N LEU A 7 11.55 7.45 1.44
CA LEU A 7 11.35 6.61 0.27
C LEU A 7 12.45 6.95 -0.73
N THR A 8 13.42 6.06 -0.94
CA THR A 8 14.56 6.30 -1.83
C THR A 8 14.48 5.54 -3.15
N GLY A 9 13.50 4.65 -3.30
CA GLY A 9 13.21 3.98 -4.56
C GLY A 9 12.10 2.94 -4.47
N GLN A 10 11.89 2.22 -5.57
CA GLN A 10 10.81 1.23 -5.73
C GLN A 10 10.80 0.12 -4.67
N LYS A 11 11.97 -0.36 -4.22
CA LYS A 11 12.04 -1.40 -3.17
C LYS A 11 11.45 -0.92 -1.85
N ASP A 12 11.72 0.33 -1.48
CA ASP A 12 11.14 0.93 -0.27
C ASP A 12 9.62 1.06 -0.43
N LEU A 13 9.15 1.43 -1.63
CA LEU A 13 7.73 1.54 -1.95
C LEU A 13 7.01 0.21 -1.75
N ILE A 14 7.51 -0.88 -2.34
CA ILE A 14 6.92 -2.21 -2.17
C ILE A 14 6.87 -2.63 -0.69
N ILE A 15 7.93 -2.36 0.09
CA ILE A 15 7.95 -2.69 1.52
C ILE A 15 6.84 -1.94 2.26
N VAL A 16 6.63 -0.66 1.96
CA VAL A 16 5.58 0.15 2.59
C VAL A 16 4.20 -0.34 2.20
N LEU A 17 3.95 -0.56 0.91
CA LEU A 17 2.67 -1.08 0.43
C LEU A 17 2.33 -2.42 1.11
N ARG A 18 3.30 -3.35 1.22
CA ARG A 18 3.10 -4.63 1.93
C ARG A 18 2.74 -4.46 3.39
N ARG A 19 3.38 -3.50 4.09
CA ARG A 19 3.06 -3.20 5.49
C ARG A 19 1.66 -2.63 5.64
N MET A 20 1.29 -1.69 4.78
CA MET A 20 -0.04 -1.08 4.76
C MET A 20 -1.12 -2.12 4.46
N THR A 21 -0.93 -2.98 3.45
CA THR A 21 -1.85 -4.09 3.13
C THR A 21 -2.02 -5.04 4.32
N ASN A 22 -0.93 -5.48 4.94
CA ASN A 22 -1.00 -6.38 6.11
C ASN A 22 -1.76 -5.75 7.28
N LYS A 23 -1.55 -4.45 7.52
CA LYS A 23 -2.23 -3.73 8.57
C LYS A 23 -3.74 -3.66 8.27
N ALA A 24 -4.11 -3.23 7.07
CA ALA A 24 -5.50 -3.17 6.63
C ALA A 24 -6.20 -4.54 6.74
N LEU A 25 -5.55 -5.62 6.33
CA LEU A 25 -6.09 -6.99 6.46
C LEU A 25 -6.36 -7.39 7.91
N ARG A 26 -5.46 -7.04 8.83
CA ARG A 26 -5.66 -7.31 10.27
C ARG A 26 -6.79 -6.48 10.84
N ASP A 27 -6.81 -5.19 10.55
CA ASP A 27 -7.85 -4.27 11.03
C ASP A 27 -9.23 -4.71 10.52
N MET A 28 -9.35 -5.05 9.23
CA MET A 28 -10.60 -5.57 8.64
C MET A 28 -11.03 -6.89 9.26
N ARG A 29 -10.10 -7.82 9.51
CA ARG A 29 -10.41 -9.09 10.20
C ARG A 29 -10.90 -8.84 11.62
N GLU A 30 -10.30 -7.91 12.36
CA GLU A 30 -10.74 -7.58 13.72
C GLU A 30 -12.17 -7.03 13.73
N ASP A 31 -12.48 -6.15 12.78
CA ASP A 31 -13.79 -5.49 12.68
C ASP A 31 -14.91 -6.40 12.14
N THR A 32 -14.60 -7.25 11.15
CA THR A 32 -15.62 -8.04 10.41
C THR A 32 -15.61 -9.52 10.74
N GLN A 33 -14.52 -10.03 11.35
CA GLN A 33 -14.22 -11.46 11.51
C GLN A 33 -14.04 -12.22 10.18
N GLU A 34 -13.94 -11.52 9.05
CA GLU A 34 -13.64 -12.11 7.74
C GLU A 34 -12.15 -12.29 7.51
N THR A 35 -11.79 -13.30 6.73
CA THR A 35 -10.40 -13.58 6.32
C THR A 35 -10.22 -13.62 4.81
N ASP A 36 -11.31 -13.75 4.03
CA ASP A 36 -11.28 -13.76 2.58
C ASP A 36 -11.64 -12.38 2.02
N PHE A 37 -10.64 -11.71 1.45
CA PHE A 37 -10.78 -10.40 0.82
C PHE A 37 -10.39 -10.43 -0.66
N THR A 38 -10.31 -11.62 -1.28
CA THR A 38 -9.88 -11.79 -2.67
C THR A 38 -10.77 -11.02 -3.66
N ASP A 39 -12.08 -10.92 -3.38
CA ASP A 39 -13.02 -10.11 -4.17
C ASP A 39 -12.89 -8.59 -3.96
N ASN A 40 -12.11 -8.16 -2.96
CA ASN A 40 -11.98 -6.77 -2.51
C ASN A 40 -10.57 -6.19 -2.76
N GLU A 41 -9.84 -6.68 -3.77
CA GLU A 41 -8.52 -6.12 -4.17
C GLU A 41 -8.52 -4.59 -4.28
N SER A 42 -9.62 -4.03 -4.80
CA SER A 42 -9.77 -2.59 -4.94
C SER A 42 -9.78 -1.80 -3.61
N ALA A 43 -9.96 -2.44 -2.47
CA ALA A 43 -9.84 -1.80 -1.17
C ALA A 43 -8.38 -1.49 -0.79
N PHE A 44 -7.40 -2.15 -1.42
CA PHE A 44 -5.98 -2.03 -1.11
C PHE A 44 -5.21 -1.09 -2.05
N HIS A 45 -5.91 -0.07 -2.55
CA HIS A 45 -5.26 1.02 -3.26
C HIS A 45 -4.74 2.06 -2.28
N PHE A 46 -3.48 2.45 -2.44
CA PHE A 46 -2.87 3.43 -1.56
C PHE A 46 -2.55 4.71 -2.31
N SER A 47 -3.02 5.84 -1.77
CA SER A 47 -2.63 7.15 -2.27
C SER A 47 -1.21 7.50 -1.84
N HIS A 48 -0.51 8.32 -2.63
CA HIS A 48 0.80 8.87 -2.24
C HIS A 48 0.76 9.65 -0.91
N ARG A 49 -0.41 10.14 -0.47
CA ARG A 49 -0.59 10.79 0.83
C ARG A 49 -0.58 9.78 1.98
N GLU A 50 -1.27 8.66 1.84
CA GLU A 50 -1.29 7.60 2.86
C GLU A 50 0.09 6.96 3.00
N ILE A 51 0.76 6.69 1.88
CA ILE A 51 2.13 6.17 1.84
C ILE A 51 3.09 7.13 2.56
N ALA A 52 2.97 8.43 2.29
CA ALA A 52 3.79 9.43 2.97
C ALA A 52 3.50 9.53 4.47
N LYS A 53 2.22 9.40 4.90
CA LYS A 53 1.84 9.38 6.32
C LYS A 53 2.48 8.21 7.05
N GLU A 54 2.44 7.00 6.48
CA GLU A 54 3.02 5.79 7.07
C GLU A 54 4.53 5.94 7.34
N LEU A 55 5.23 6.73 6.53
CA LEU A 55 6.66 6.97 6.65
C LEU A 55 7.04 8.25 7.39
N ASN A 56 6.07 9.02 7.91
CA ASN A 56 6.28 10.39 8.38
C ASN A 56 7.04 11.26 7.36
N GLY A 57 6.75 11.05 6.07
CA GLY A 57 7.43 11.65 4.92
C GLY A 57 6.62 12.71 4.18
N CYS A 58 7.16 13.17 3.05
CA CYS A 58 6.52 14.17 2.19
C CYS A 58 5.72 13.50 1.05
N PRO A 59 4.44 13.86 0.83
CA PRO A 59 3.62 13.32 -0.26
C PRO A 59 4.22 13.51 -1.65
N LYS A 60 4.96 14.60 -1.87
CA LYS A 60 5.63 14.88 -3.15
C LYS A 60 6.66 13.79 -3.50
N ASN A 61 7.49 13.40 -2.54
CA ASN A 61 8.52 12.38 -2.74
C ASN A 61 7.90 11.00 -3.02
N ALA A 62 6.78 10.68 -2.34
CA ALA A 62 6.06 9.44 -2.60
C ALA A 62 5.46 9.43 -4.02
N ALA A 63 4.89 10.54 -4.47
CA ALA A 63 4.38 10.67 -5.84
C ALA A 63 5.50 10.53 -6.88
N GLU A 64 6.64 11.20 -6.70
CA GLU A 64 7.82 11.06 -7.57
C GLU A 64 8.30 9.60 -7.61
N THR A 65 8.39 8.94 -6.45
CA THR A 65 8.84 7.53 -6.39
C THR A 65 7.87 6.56 -7.07
N ILE A 66 6.56 6.83 -7.02
CA ILE A 66 5.55 6.04 -7.74
C ILE A 66 5.71 6.24 -9.24
N LEU A 67 5.84 7.49 -9.69
CA LEU A 67 5.99 7.82 -11.11
C LEU A 67 7.29 7.27 -11.72
N ASP A 68 8.37 7.24 -10.93
CA ASP A 68 9.65 6.66 -11.34
C ASP A 68 9.70 5.12 -11.17
N SER A 69 8.62 4.50 -10.69
CA SER A 69 8.54 3.04 -10.51
C SER A 69 7.83 2.35 -11.67
N ASP A 70 8.18 1.07 -11.89
CA ASP A 70 7.48 0.20 -12.84
C ASP A 70 6.18 -0.41 -12.26
N LEU A 71 5.62 0.19 -11.19
CA LEU A 71 4.37 -0.30 -10.61
C LEU A 71 3.20 0.22 -11.43
N ASP A 72 2.15 -0.59 -11.54
CA ASP A 72 0.87 -0.09 -12.01
C ASP A 72 0.37 1.00 -11.06
N TYR A 73 -0.23 2.04 -11.62
CA TYR A 73 -0.89 3.07 -10.85
C TYR A 73 -2.07 3.62 -11.65
N SER A 74 -3.05 4.16 -10.94
CA SER A 74 -4.19 4.85 -11.53
C SER A 74 -4.33 6.24 -10.95
N HIS A 75 -4.92 7.15 -11.74
CA HIS A 75 -5.27 8.48 -11.27
C HIS A 75 -6.74 8.50 -10.85
N ARG A 76 -6.99 8.86 -9.59
CA ARG A 76 -8.35 9.06 -9.07
C ARG A 76 -8.49 10.51 -8.62
N GLY A 77 -9.08 11.32 -9.48
CA GLY A 77 -9.18 12.77 -9.26
C GLY A 77 -7.79 13.41 -9.24
N SER A 78 -7.40 13.97 -8.10
CA SER A 78 -6.09 14.62 -7.91
C SER A 78 -5.03 13.70 -7.30
N GLU A 79 -5.36 12.44 -7.01
CA GLU A 79 -4.47 11.51 -6.32
C GLU A 79 -4.02 10.41 -7.27
N THR A 80 -2.75 10.02 -7.11
CA THR A 80 -2.20 8.82 -7.75
C THR A 80 -2.30 7.68 -6.75
N MET A 81 -3.00 6.63 -7.15
CA MET A 81 -3.19 5.40 -6.39
C MET A 81 -2.30 4.33 -6.98
N VAL A 82 -1.59 3.59 -6.13
CA VAL A 82 -0.69 2.50 -6.54
C VAL A 82 -1.17 1.19 -5.91
N TRP A 83 -0.98 0.10 -6.66
CA TRP A 83 -1.29 -1.26 -6.23
C TRP A 83 -0.03 -1.96 -5.77
N LEU A 84 -0.18 -2.85 -4.81
CA LEU A 84 0.88 -3.79 -4.50
C LEU A 84 0.95 -4.84 -5.64
N PRO A 85 2.12 -5.10 -6.25
CA PRO A 85 2.21 -6.00 -7.40
C PRO A 85 1.91 -7.46 -7.04
N ASP A 86 2.15 -7.86 -5.80
CA ASP A 86 1.83 -9.19 -5.25
C ASP A 86 0.53 -9.19 -4.42
N LEU A 87 -0.42 -8.29 -4.73
CA LEU A 87 -1.66 -8.15 -3.95
C LEU A 87 -2.49 -9.45 -3.97
N THR A 88 -2.81 -9.99 -5.15
CA THR A 88 -3.65 -11.19 -5.30
C THR A 88 -3.10 -12.37 -4.50
N GLU A 89 -1.83 -12.73 -4.72
CA GLU A 89 -1.15 -13.83 -4.00
C GLU A 89 -1.20 -13.63 -2.47
N ARG A 90 -1.11 -12.38 -2.03
CA ARG A 90 -1.13 -12.02 -0.61
C ARG A 90 -2.52 -12.11 0.00
N LEU A 91 -3.56 -11.75 -0.74
CA LEU A 91 -4.95 -11.92 -0.29
C LEU A 91 -5.31 -13.41 -0.21
N GLU A 92 -4.94 -14.20 -1.21
CA GLU A 92 -5.12 -15.66 -1.18
C GLU A 92 -4.39 -16.30 0.02
N ALA A 93 -3.13 -15.90 0.26
CA ALA A 93 -2.35 -16.41 1.39
C ALA A 93 -2.91 -15.96 2.75
N PHE A 94 -3.63 -14.83 2.81
CA PHE A 94 -4.30 -14.38 4.03
C PHE A 94 -5.61 -15.13 4.27
N ALA A 95 -6.38 -15.43 3.22
CA ALA A 95 -7.62 -16.19 3.30
C ALA A 95 -7.41 -17.64 3.80
N GLN A 96 -6.20 -18.18 3.62
CA GLN A 96 -5.83 -19.54 4.03
C GLN A 96 -5.27 -19.64 5.47
N GLN A 97 -5.17 -18.54 6.22
CA GLN A 97 -4.65 -18.49 7.60
C GLN A 97 -5.74 -18.61 8.66
#